data_AF-A0A923Q1V0-F1
#
_entry.id   AF-A0A923Q1V0-F1
#
_cell.length_a   1.000
_cell.length_b   1.000
_cell.length_c   1.000
_cell.angle_alpha   90.00
_cell.angle_beta   90.00
_cell.angle_gamma   90.00
#
_symmetry.space_group_name_H-M   'P 1'
#
loop_
_entity.id
_entity.type
_entity.pdbx_description
1 polymer ?
#
loop_
_entity_poly.entity_id
_entity_poly.type
_entity_poly.pdbx_seq_one_letter_code
_entity_poly.pdbx_strand_id
1 'polypeptide(L)'
;MRLTIFWTFIGSMLLMGTLAGASATLPCQDCVTLDYGKQLQIELLKPMLKMSTAEKIKYIQSFGIDVMRVQDPSKDPVRLAFLPEANAQSTPRLVKYLKEFEDNAVGLFLTSENLSYGVAKPTILFVESADDWTLIHEFTHFLFERARLIKKPIDEARAVNNMSDAKEDFYDSWDTFRGLGKYRDPQHKVQTLNTFLAFSSAQQQFLMTFELEEIVIEKLIRGFYVRHKLVNVSPAEFERSTRYMQRNADKALANLRAMNNSCEEIKASLGPEDGALLAPVTKVCDGVTDLQRTTEKLKASTLRK
;
A
#
# COMPACT_ATOMS: atom_id res chain seq x y z
N MET A 1 -20.87 76.14 -5.03
CA MET A 1 -19.61 75.41 -5.25
C MET A 1 -19.40 74.48 -4.07
N ARG A 2 -19.39 73.16 -4.31
CA ARG A 2 -19.19 72.03 -3.37
C ARG A 2 -20.15 71.91 -2.17
N LEU A 3 -21.03 70.91 -2.22
CA LEU A 3 -21.68 70.32 -1.05
C LEU A 3 -21.46 68.80 -1.08
N THR A 4 -20.86 68.31 0.00
CA THR A 4 -20.51 66.93 0.29
C THR A 4 -21.73 66.23 0.90
N ILE A 5 -22.14 65.07 0.40
CA ILE A 5 -23.02 64.13 1.13
C ILE A 5 -22.44 62.71 1.00
N PHE A 6 -22.19 62.13 2.16
CA PHE A 6 -21.64 60.80 2.42
C PHE A 6 -22.66 59.70 2.10
N TRP A 7 -22.14 58.59 1.57
CA TRP A 7 -22.86 57.34 1.36
C TRP A 7 -22.80 56.46 2.61
N THR A 8 -23.94 55.92 3.04
CA THR A 8 -24.03 54.76 3.92
C THR A 8 -24.98 53.76 3.28
N PHE A 9 -24.43 52.64 2.79
CA PHE A 9 -25.21 51.49 2.34
C PHE A 9 -24.98 50.32 3.29
N ILE A 10 -26.10 49.75 3.71
CA ILE A 10 -26.27 48.63 4.63
C ILE A 10 -25.92 47.34 3.90
N GLY A 11 -25.00 46.54 4.46
CA GLY A 11 -24.67 45.21 3.99
C GLY A 11 -25.00 44.16 5.04
N SER A 12 -26.16 43.53 4.93
CA SER A 12 -26.56 42.34 5.70
C SER A 12 -25.71 41.14 5.26
N MET A 13 -24.89 40.62 6.17
CA MET A 13 -24.19 39.34 6.01
C MET A 13 -25.17 38.18 6.19
N LEU A 14 -25.47 37.46 5.11
CA LEU A 14 -26.02 36.11 5.15
C LEU A 14 -24.88 35.12 5.45
N LEU A 15 -24.92 34.50 6.63
CA LEU A 15 -24.14 33.30 6.95
C LEU A 15 -24.74 32.12 6.17
N MET A 16 -24.10 31.73 5.06
CA MET A 16 -24.26 30.38 4.50
C MET A 16 -23.37 29.43 5.30
N GLY A 17 -23.98 28.67 6.21
CA GLY A 17 -23.34 27.55 6.87
C GLY A 17 -23.09 26.43 5.87
N THR A 18 -21.81 26.15 5.60
CA THR A 18 -21.38 24.94 4.91
C THR A 18 -21.57 23.73 5.81
N LEU A 19 -22.55 22.89 5.51
CA LEU A 19 -22.62 21.52 6.02
C LEU A 19 -21.56 20.68 5.30
N ALA A 20 -20.30 20.79 5.74
CA ALA A 20 -19.29 19.79 5.42
C ALA A 20 -19.62 18.54 6.25
N GLY A 21 -20.19 17.53 5.58
CA GLY A 21 -20.42 16.22 6.15
C GLY A 21 -19.08 15.58 6.55
N ALA A 22 -18.73 15.71 7.82
CA ALA A 22 -17.74 14.84 8.44
C ALA A 22 -18.35 13.44 8.48
N SER A 23 -18.07 12.63 7.47
CA SER A 23 -18.24 11.18 7.55
C SER A 23 -17.34 10.68 8.67
N ALA A 24 -17.87 10.59 9.88
CA ALA A 24 -17.21 9.91 10.98
C ALA A 24 -16.95 8.47 10.53
N THR A 25 -15.70 8.17 10.18
CA THR A 25 -15.26 6.83 9.81
C THR A 25 -15.38 5.94 11.03
N LEU A 26 -16.50 5.20 11.14
CA LEU A 26 -16.70 4.21 12.18
C LEU A 26 -15.52 3.21 12.16
N PRO A 27 -15.00 2.79 13.33
CA PRO A 27 -13.95 1.78 13.40
C PRO A 27 -14.37 0.54 12.61
N CYS A 28 -13.41 -0.17 12.02
CA CYS A 28 -13.70 -1.36 11.21
C CYS A 28 -14.39 -2.41 12.09
N GLN A 29 -15.72 -2.43 12.05
CA GLN A 29 -16.53 -3.38 12.81
C GLN A 29 -16.24 -4.78 12.29
N ASP A 30 -15.99 -5.71 13.21
CA ASP A 30 -15.70 -7.12 12.93
C ASP A 30 -14.49 -7.39 12.01
N CYS A 31 -13.52 -6.48 12.01
CA CYS A 31 -12.24 -6.70 11.33
C CYS A 31 -11.46 -7.83 12.01
N VAL A 32 -10.98 -8.80 11.24
CA VAL A 32 -9.96 -9.76 11.70
C VAL A 32 -8.58 -9.16 11.50
N THR A 33 -7.63 -9.47 12.40
CA THR A 33 -6.23 -9.09 12.25
C THR A 33 -5.44 -10.28 11.69
N LEU A 34 -4.75 -10.05 10.57
CA LEU A 34 -3.87 -11.00 9.90
C LEU A 34 -2.39 -10.68 10.22
N ASP A 35 -1.47 -11.37 9.54
CA ASP A 35 -0.03 -11.13 9.69
C ASP A 35 0.32 -9.64 9.42
N TYR A 36 1.38 -9.17 10.06
CA TYR A 36 1.84 -7.76 10.04
C TYR A 36 0.79 -6.74 10.48
N GLY A 37 -0.19 -7.16 11.28
CA GLY A 37 -1.23 -6.27 11.80
C GLY A 37 -2.22 -5.78 10.75
N LYS A 38 -2.25 -6.41 9.56
CA LYS A 38 -3.23 -6.10 8.52
C LYS A 38 -4.64 -6.44 8.99
N GLN A 39 -5.60 -5.58 8.69
CA GLN A 39 -6.97 -5.76 9.14
C GLN A 39 -7.93 -5.78 7.97
N LEU A 40 -8.89 -6.70 7.97
CA LEU A 40 -9.92 -6.74 6.94
C LEU A 40 -11.25 -7.29 7.48
N GLN A 41 -12.36 -6.88 6.89
CA GLN A 41 -13.68 -7.44 7.16
C GLN A 41 -13.85 -8.72 6.34
N ILE A 42 -13.43 -9.86 6.91
CA ILE A 42 -13.35 -11.13 6.17
C ILE A 42 -14.70 -11.61 5.62
N GLU A 43 -15.79 -11.21 6.27
CA GLU A 43 -17.16 -11.49 5.80
C GLU A 43 -17.47 -10.87 4.43
N LEU A 44 -16.74 -9.83 4.01
CA LEU A 44 -16.90 -9.24 2.68
C LEU A 44 -16.25 -10.08 1.58
N LEU A 45 -15.32 -10.98 1.91
CA LEU A 45 -14.72 -11.90 0.94
C LEU A 45 -15.51 -13.22 0.80
N LYS A 46 -16.21 -13.64 1.86
CA LYS A 46 -16.91 -14.93 1.87
C LYS A 46 -17.96 -15.12 0.77
N PRO A 47 -18.79 -14.11 0.41
CA PRO A 47 -19.75 -14.24 -0.69
C PRO A 47 -19.07 -14.56 -2.02
N MET A 48 -17.90 -13.95 -2.28
CA MET A 48 -17.18 -14.12 -3.54
C MET A 48 -16.76 -15.57 -3.78
N LEU A 49 -16.53 -16.36 -2.74
CA LEU A 49 -16.04 -17.74 -2.85
C LEU A 49 -16.97 -18.66 -3.66
N LYS A 50 -18.25 -18.29 -3.78
CA LYS A 50 -19.29 -19.07 -4.49
C LYS A 50 -19.85 -18.39 -5.74
N MET A 51 -19.45 -17.16 -6.00
CA MET A 51 -19.93 -16.37 -7.14
C MET A 51 -19.21 -16.79 -8.43
N SER A 52 -19.89 -16.69 -9.57
CA SER A 52 -19.23 -16.63 -10.88
C SER A 52 -18.37 -15.36 -11.02
N THR A 53 -17.46 -15.32 -11.98
CA THR A 53 -16.63 -14.14 -12.28
C THR A 53 -17.49 -12.88 -12.51
N ALA A 54 -18.57 -12.99 -13.28
CA ALA A 54 -19.47 -11.88 -13.55
C ALA A 54 -20.20 -11.38 -12.28
N GLU A 55 -20.60 -12.29 -11.39
CA GLU A 55 -21.20 -11.94 -10.09
C GLU A 55 -20.17 -11.29 -9.15
N LYS A 56 -18.92 -11.78 -9.12
CA LYS A 56 -17.83 -11.17 -8.35
C LYS A 56 -17.58 -9.73 -8.81
N ILE A 57 -17.53 -9.50 -10.12
CA ILE A 57 -17.32 -8.16 -10.68
C ILE A 57 -18.47 -7.23 -10.29
N LYS A 58 -19.73 -7.66 -10.43
CA LYS A 58 -20.88 -6.87 -9.97
C LYS A 58 -20.84 -6.59 -8.47
N TYR A 59 -20.41 -7.57 -7.68
CA TYR A 59 -20.25 -7.42 -6.24
C TYR A 59 -19.18 -6.37 -5.91
N ILE A 60 -18.00 -6.44 -6.53
CA ILE A 60 -16.93 -5.44 -6.41
C ILE A 60 -17.45 -4.04 -6.78
N GLN A 61 -18.13 -3.91 -7.92
CA GLN A 61 -18.70 -2.65 -8.39
C GLN A 61 -19.73 -2.04 -7.42
N SER A 62 -20.42 -2.86 -6.63
CA SER A 62 -21.36 -2.38 -5.61
C SER A 62 -20.69 -1.59 -4.48
N PHE A 63 -19.37 -1.72 -4.30
CA PHE A 63 -18.58 -0.91 -3.37
C PHE A 63 -18.11 0.43 -3.97
N GLY A 64 -18.56 0.76 -5.18
CA GLY A 64 -18.13 1.97 -5.89
C GLY A 64 -16.74 1.85 -6.53
N ILE A 65 -16.27 0.61 -6.76
CA ILE A 65 -15.00 0.31 -7.42
C ILE A 65 -15.25 0.15 -8.91
N ASP A 66 -14.52 0.89 -9.74
CA ASP A 66 -14.56 0.70 -11.19
C ASP A 66 -13.74 -0.55 -11.55
N VAL A 67 -14.27 -1.40 -12.45
CA VAL A 67 -13.56 -2.59 -12.93
C VAL A 67 -13.42 -2.48 -14.44
N MET A 68 -12.18 -2.48 -14.93
CA MET A 68 -11.87 -2.33 -16.34
C MET A 68 -11.06 -3.53 -16.83
N ARG A 69 -11.36 -3.98 -18.05
CA ARG A 69 -10.59 -5.07 -18.68
C ARG A 69 -9.35 -4.53 -19.37
N VAL A 70 -8.25 -5.25 -19.24
CA VAL A 70 -7.04 -5.07 -20.06
C VAL A 70 -6.97 -6.26 -21.02
N GLN A 71 -6.85 -5.96 -22.32
CA GLN A 71 -6.87 -6.99 -23.34
C GLN A 71 -5.66 -7.91 -23.21
N ASP A 72 -5.91 -9.23 -23.25
CA ASP A 72 -4.85 -10.23 -23.41
C ASP A 72 -4.73 -10.56 -24.90
N PRO A 73 -3.69 -10.08 -25.60
CA PRO A 73 -3.53 -10.32 -27.03
C PRO A 73 -3.32 -11.81 -27.36
N SER A 74 -2.98 -12.65 -26.37
CA SER A 74 -2.76 -14.08 -26.55
C SER A 74 -4.03 -14.94 -26.42
N LYS A 75 -5.18 -14.34 -26.04
CA LYS A 75 -6.41 -15.07 -25.71
C LYS A 75 -7.61 -14.53 -26.47
N ASP A 76 -8.06 -15.31 -27.44
CA ASP A 76 -9.32 -15.14 -28.18
C ASP A 76 -10.21 -16.39 -27.90
N PRO A 77 -11.52 -16.25 -27.56
CA PRO A 77 -12.33 -15.04 -27.44
C PRO A 77 -12.17 -14.24 -26.15
N VAL A 78 -12.40 -12.92 -26.26
CA VAL A 78 -12.52 -11.96 -25.16
C VAL A 78 -13.64 -12.39 -24.20
N ARG A 79 -13.27 -12.87 -23.01
CA ARG A 79 -14.23 -13.46 -22.04
C ARG A 79 -15.06 -12.41 -21.28
N LEU A 80 -14.60 -11.17 -21.24
CA LEU A 80 -15.16 -10.11 -20.40
C LEU A 80 -15.62 -8.90 -21.22
N ALA A 81 -16.11 -9.10 -22.44
CA ALA A 81 -16.51 -8.02 -23.36
C ALA A 81 -17.57 -7.05 -22.77
N PHE A 82 -18.28 -7.45 -21.71
CA PHE A 82 -19.23 -6.60 -20.99
C PHE A 82 -18.55 -5.52 -20.12
N LEU A 83 -17.24 -5.61 -19.88
CA LEU A 83 -16.47 -4.60 -19.15
C LEU A 83 -15.89 -3.52 -20.08
N PRO A 84 -15.78 -2.28 -19.58
CA PRO A 84 -15.07 -1.24 -20.30
C PRO A 84 -13.59 -1.61 -20.44
N GLU A 85 -13.04 -1.38 -21.62
CA GLU A 85 -11.62 -1.63 -21.91
C GLU A 85 -10.76 -0.46 -21.43
N ALA A 86 -9.69 -0.76 -20.71
CA ALA A 86 -8.64 0.18 -20.39
C ALA A 86 -7.56 0.12 -21.49
N ASN A 87 -7.50 1.18 -22.30
CA ASN A 87 -6.47 1.34 -23.33
C ASN A 87 -6.03 2.81 -23.43
N ALA A 88 -5.09 3.09 -24.33
CA ALA A 88 -4.53 4.42 -24.49
C ALA A 88 -5.56 5.46 -24.97
N GLN A 89 -6.62 5.01 -25.64
CA GLN A 89 -7.67 5.88 -26.18
C GLN A 89 -8.77 6.15 -25.14
N SER A 90 -9.26 5.12 -24.46
CA SER A 90 -10.35 5.21 -23.48
C SER A 90 -9.88 5.75 -22.12
N THR A 91 -8.63 5.48 -21.74
CA THR A 91 -8.07 5.83 -20.44
C THR A 91 -6.63 6.39 -20.55
N PRO A 92 -6.42 7.53 -21.23
CA PRO A 92 -5.06 8.06 -21.47
C PRO A 92 -4.23 8.25 -20.20
N ARG A 93 -4.87 8.61 -19.07
CA ARG A 93 -4.22 8.80 -17.77
C ARG A 93 -3.65 7.52 -17.16
N LEU A 94 -4.17 6.35 -17.56
CA LEU A 94 -3.76 5.05 -17.02
C LEU A 94 -2.69 4.36 -17.88
N VAL A 95 -2.27 4.96 -19.00
CA VAL A 95 -1.32 4.36 -19.96
C VAL A 95 -0.03 3.89 -19.30
N LYS A 96 0.50 4.64 -18.32
CA LYS A 96 1.72 4.25 -17.61
C LYS A 96 1.55 2.94 -16.82
N TYR A 97 0.35 2.66 -16.31
CA TYR A 97 0.04 1.43 -15.58
C TYR A 97 -0.34 0.28 -16.51
N LEU A 98 -0.81 0.56 -17.72
CA LEU A 98 -1.05 -0.46 -18.73
C LEU A 98 0.26 -1.16 -19.15
N LYS A 99 1.40 -0.48 -19.06
CA LYS A 99 2.72 -1.07 -19.33
C LYS A 99 3.08 -2.19 -18.35
N GLU A 100 2.60 -2.14 -17.11
CA GLU A 100 2.85 -3.21 -16.12
C GLU A 100 2.29 -4.56 -16.58
N PHE A 101 1.25 -4.55 -17.43
CA PHE A 101 0.66 -5.76 -18.02
C PHE A 101 1.50 -6.33 -19.17
N GLU A 102 2.32 -5.51 -19.84
CA GLU A 102 3.34 -5.99 -20.78
C GLU A 102 4.44 -6.76 -20.01
N ASP A 103 4.71 -6.35 -18.77
CA ASP A 103 5.72 -6.93 -17.88
C ASP A 103 5.18 -8.06 -16.97
N ASN A 104 4.04 -8.66 -17.32
CA ASN A 104 3.37 -9.81 -16.68
C ASN A 104 2.42 -9.52 -15.50
N ALA A 105 1.97 -8.27 -15.29
CA ALA A 105 0.85 -8.05 -14.38
C ALA A 105 -0.44 -8.71 -14.92
N VAL A 106 -1.28 -9.21 -14.02
CA VAL A 106 -2.59 -9.82 -14.36
C VAL A 106 -3.76 -9.09 -13.72
N GLY A 107 -3.49 -8.27 -12.71
CA GLY A 107 -4.42 -7.40 -12.02
C GLY A 107 -3.66 -6.20 -11.45
N LEU A 108 -4.36 -5.09 -11.24
CA LEU A 108 -3.82 -3.93 -10.54
C LEU A 108 -4.95 -3.15 -9.87
N PHE A 109 -4.87 -2.99 -8.54
CA PHE A 109 -5.69 -2.08 -7.76
C PHE A 109 -5.10 -0.66 -7.74
N LEU A 110 -5.91 0.32 -8.12
CA LEU A 110 -5.60 1.73 -8.14
C LEU A 110 -6.53 2.48 -7.18
N THR A 111 -5.97 3.06 -6.13
CA THR A 111 -6.73 3.86 -5.16
C THR A 111 -6.95 5.31 -5.62
N SER A 112 -8.06 5.92 -5.20
CA SER A 112 -8.26 7.37 -5.34
C SER A 112 -7.37 8.21 -4.40
N GLU A 113 -6.79 7.61 -3.36
CA GLU A 113 -5.95 8.31 -2.37
C GLU A 113 -4.54 8.58 -2.90
N ASN A 114 -4.09 7.82 -3.91
CA ASN A 114 -2.82 8.09 -4.57
C ASN A 114 -3.06 8.95 -5.81
N LEU A 115 -2.81 10.26 -5.64
CA LEU A 115 -3.00 11.27 -6.68
C LEU A 115 -2.23 10.97 -7.98
N SER A 116 -1.15 10.19 -7.91
CA SER A 116 -0.39 9.80 -9.10
C SER A 116 -1.16 8.86 -10.02
N TYR A 117 -2.16 8.11 -9.49
CA TYR A 117 -3.05 7.25 -10.27
C TYR A 117 -4.06 8.05 -11.09
N GLY A 118 -4.46 9.23 -10.60
CA GLY A 118 -5.42 10.09 -11.30
C GLY A 118 -6.81 9.47 -11.47
N VAL A 119 -7.18 8.49 -10.65
CA VAL A 119 -8.50 7.85 -10.65
C VAL A 119 -9.43 8.58 -9.69
N ALA A 120 -10.67 8.83 -10.13
CA ALA A 120 -11.68 9.51 -9.31
C ALA A 120 -12.35 8.58 -8.28
N LYS A 121 -12.24 7.28 -8.51
CA LYS A 121 -12.74 6.19 -7.65
C LYS A 121 -11.70 5.08 -7.62
N PRO A 122 -11.69 4.24 -6.57
CA PRO A 122 -10.91 3.02 -6.59
C PRO A 122 -11.20 2.22 -7.86
N THR A 123 -10.17 1.76 -8.55
CA THR A 123 -10.27 1.11 -9.86
C THR A 123 -9.45 -0.17 -9.85
N ILE A 124 -10.00 -1.27 -10.38
CA ILE A 124 -9.28 -2.51 -10.65
C ILE A 124 -9.10 -2.65 -12.16
N LEU A 125 -7.85 -2.71 -12.60
CA LEU A 125 -7.49 -3.16 -13.93
C LEU A 125 -7.30 -4.67 -13.90
N PHE A 126 -7.92 -5.39 -14.83
CA PHE A 126 -7.98 -6.85 -14.81
C PHE A 126 -7.74 -7.43 -16.20
N VAL A 127 -6.76 -8.32 -16.33
CA VAL A 127 -6.53 -9.02 -17.60
C VAL A 127 -7.68 -9.98 -17.89
N GLU A 128 -8.19 -9.99 -19.11
CA GLU A 128 -9.37 -10.78 -19.48
C GLU A 128 -9.20 -12.30 -19.32
N SER A 129 -7.97 -12.77 -19.36
CA SER A 129 -7.60 -14.17 -19.18
C SER A 129 -7.31 -14.55 -17.73
N ALA A 130 -7.23 -13.56 -16.83
CA ALA A 130 -7.02 -13.78 -15.42
C ALA A 130 -8.24 -14.45 -14.78
N ASP A 131 -7.99 -15.14 -13.68
CA ASP A 131 -8.96 -15.98 -13.00
C ASP A 131 -9.53 -15.28 -11.76
N ASP A 132 -10.41 -16.00 -11.05
CA ASP A 132 -11.08 -15.47 -9.87
C ASP A 132 -10.11 -15.24 -8.69
N TRP A 133 -8.92 -15.86 -8.68
CA TRP A 133 -7.87 -15.57 -7.70
C TRP A 133 -7.48 -14.10 -7.77
N THR A 134 -7.27 -13.61 -8.98
CA THR A 134 -6.79 -12.25 -9.24
C THR A 134 -7.86 -11.22 -8.85
N LEU A 135 -9.15 -11.46 -9.12
CA LEU A 135 -10.21 -10.57 -8.64
C LEU A 135 -10.30 -10.50 -7.11
N ILE A 136 -10.18 -11.64 -6.42
CA ILE A 136 -10.20 -11.68 -4.96
C ILE A 136 -8.95 -10.97 -4.41
N HIS A 137 -7.80 -11.13 -5.05
CA HIS A 137 -6.55 -10.46 -4.72
C HIS A 137 -6.70 -8.94 -4.76
N GLU A 138 -7.08 -8.38 -5.92
CA GLU A 138 -7.21 -6.93 -6.09
C GLU A 138 -8.30 -6.34 -5.18
N PHE A 139 -9.41 -7.06 -4.97
CA PHE A 139 -10.44 -6.62 -4.04
C PHE A 139 -9.95 -6.66 -2.57
N THR A 140 -9.00 -7.54 -2.23
CA THR A 140 -8.43 -7.57 -0.87
C THR A 140 -7.56 -6.34 -0.60
N HIS A 141 -6.83 -5.81 -1.60
CA HIS A 141 -6.15 -4.52 -1.47
C HIS A 141 -7.11 -3.39 -1.11
N PHE A 142 -8.26 -3.31 -1.80
CA PHE A 142 -9.31 -2.35 -1.45
C PHE A 142 -9.79 -2.50 0.00
N LEU A 143 -9.99 -3.74 0.48
CA LEU A 143 -10.43 -3.97 1.85
C LEU A 143 -9.38 -3.56 2.89
N PHE A 144 -8.09 -3.79 2.60
CA PHE A 144 -6.99 -3.33 3.44
C PHE A 144 -6.87 -1.82 3.48
N GLU A 145 -6.99 -1.17 2.32
CA GLU A 145 -7.03 0.29 2.26
C GLU A 145 -8.21 0.85 3.06
N ARG A 146 -9.42 0.33 2.84
CA ARG A 146 -10.61 0.78 3.57
C ARG A 146 -10.43 0.66 5.08
N ALA A 147 -9.88 -0.46 5.56
CA ALA A 147 -9.58 -0.64 6.98
C ALA A 147 -8.52 0.34 7.50
N ARG A 148 -7.52 0.67 6.66
CA ARG A 148 -6.46 1.63 6.96
C ARG A 148 -7.02 3.05 7.08
N LEU A 149 -7.80 3.51 6.11
CA LEU A 149 -8.40 4.86 6.07
C LEU A 149 -9.33 5.12 7.26
N ILE A 150 -10.01 4.08 7.76
CA ILE A 150 -10.81 4.17 8.98
C ILE A 150 -9.97 4.51 10.22
N LYS A 151 -8.75 3.95 10.31
CA LYS A 151 -7.87 4.16 11.48
C LYS A 151 -7.00 5.39 11.35
N LYS A 152 -6.50 5.66 10.15
CA LYS A 152 -5.64 6.80 9.84
C LYS A 152 -5.63 7.02 8.32
N PRO A 153 -6.18 8.12 7.80
CA PRO A 153 -5.98 8.47 6.41
C PRO A 153 -4.48 8.69 6.18
N ILE A 154 -3.89 7.89 5.29
CA ILE A 154 -2.51 8.06 4.82
C ILE A 154 -2.63 8.45 3.35
N ASP A 155 -2.09 9.61 3.01
CA ASP A 155 -1.85 9.99 1.61
C ASP A 155 -0.64 9.18 1.12
N GLU A 156 -0.91 8.14 0.32
CA GLU A 156 0.14 7.23 -0.20
C GLU A 156 1.13 7.96 -1.11
N ALA A 157 0.68 8.94 -1.90
CA ALA A 157 1.57 9.72 -2.77
C ALA A 157 2.53 10.57 -1.93
N ARG A 158 2.02 11.19 -0.86
CA ARG A 158 2.86 11.87 0.13
C ARG A 158 3.77 10.90 0.86
N ALA A 159 3.32 9.68 1.18
CA ALA A 159 4.16 8.67 1.82
C ALA A 159 5.34 8.24 0.92
N VAL A 160 5.12 8.07 -0.40
CA VAL A 160 6.16 7.76 -1.38
C VAL A 160 7.15 8.92 -1.53
N ASN A 161 6.67 10.16 -1.65
CA ASN A 161 7.55 11.33 -1.74
C ASN A 161 8.38 11.51 -0.46
N ASN A 162 7.73 11.46 0.71
CA ASN A 162 8.41 11.52 2.00
C ASN A 162 9.45 10.41 2.16
N MET A 163 9.20 9.23 1.58
CA MET A 163 10.14 8.10 1.62
C MET A 163 11.36 8.36 0.74
N SER A 164 11.18 8.92 -0.46
CA SER A 164 12.29 9.31 -1.34
C SER A 164 13.16 10.38 -0.70
N ASP A 165 12.54 11.45 -0.18
CA ASP A 165 13.24 12.55 0.48
C ASP A 165 13.98 12.06 1.73
N ALA A 166 13.31 11.29 2.59
CA ALA A 166 13.94 10.74 3.80
C ALA A 166 15.08 9.78 3.48
N LYS A 167 14.99 9.04 2.36
CA LYS A 167 16.05 8.16 1.89
C LYS A 167 17.27 8.96 1.46
N GLU A 168 17.09 9.97 0.60
CA GLU A 168 18.17 10.84 0.14
C GLU A 168 18.86 11.55 1.31
N ASP A 169 18.07 12.18 2.18
CA ASP A 169 18.57 12.85 3.40
C ASP A 169 19.34 11.91 4.34
N PHE A 170 18.90 10.66 4.45
CA PHE A 170 19.60 9.66 5.25
C PHE A 170 20.94 9.27 4.62
N TYR A 171 20.95 8.88 3.33
CA TYR A 171 22.18 8.43 2.68
C TYR A 171 23.22 9.55 2.58
N ASP A 172 22.82 10.79 2.31
CA ASP A 172 23.74 11.93 2.26
C ASP A 172 24.43 12.19 3.61
N SER A 173 23.63 12.19 4.69
CA SER A 173 24.13 12.39 6.05
C SER A 173 24.95 11.18 6.54
N TRP A 174 24.58 9.97 6.12
CA TRP A 174 25.25 8.74 6.51
C TRP A 174 26.58 8.53 5.77
N ASP A 175 26.64 8.85 4.49
CA ASP A 175 27.87 8.78 3.69
C ASP A 175 28.91 9.79 4.18
N THR A 176 28.46 10.96 4.67
CA THR A 176 29.33 11.92 5.36
C THR A 176 29.93 11.31 6.64
N PHE A 177 29.13 10.61 7.46
CA PHE A 177 29.64 9.91 8.65
C PHE A 177 30.63 8.80 8.27
N ARG A 178 30.30 7.95 7.29
CA ARG A 178 31.18 6.85 6.82
C ARG A 178 32.49 7.36 6.23
N GLY A 179 32.44 8.42 5.45
CA GLY A 179 33.63 9.04 4.85
C GLY A 179 34.57 9.66 5.90
N LEU A 180 34.02 10.23 6.98
CA LEU A 180 34.81 10.84 8.06
C LEU A 180 35.19 9.84 9.17
N GLY A 181 34.52 8.69 9.25
CA GLY A 181 34.64 7.73 10.35
C GLY A 181 34.08 8.23 11.69
N LYS A 182 33.41 9.39 11.68
CA LYS A 182 32.82 10.05 12.87
C LYS A 182 31.80 11.10 12.44
N TYR A 183 31.00 11.57 13.39
CA TYR A 183 30.14 12.74 13.17
C TYR A 183 31.00 14.01 13.05
N ARG A 184 30.72 14.83 12.02
CA ARG A 184 31.37 16.13 11.81
C ARG A 184 31.24 17.05 13.03
N ASP A 185 30.03 17.13 13.59
CA ASP A 185 29.65 17.99 14.72
C ASP A 185 28.36 17.44 15.39
N PRO A 186 27.95 17.96 16.57
CA PRO A 186 26.75 17.48 17.26
C PRO A 186 25.45 17.66 16.46
N GLN A 187 25.36 18.70 15.63
CA GLN A 187 24.18 18.96 14.80
C GLN A 187 24.05 17.91 13.69
N HIS A 188 25.16 17.57 13.03
CA HIS A 188 25.24 16.51 12.05
C HIS A 188 24.81 15.16 12.66
N LYS A 189 25.21 14.85 13.89
CA LYS A 189 24.75 13.64 14.60
C LYS A 189 23.24 13.60 14.77
N VAL A 190 22.65 14.68 15.30
CA VAL A 190 21.19 14.77 15.49
C VAL A 190 20.46 14.68 14.16
N GLN A 191 20.97 15.34 13.11
CA GLN A 191 20.41 15.27 11.76
C GLN A 191 20.42 13.84 11.21
N THR A 192 21.59 13.18 11.20
CA THR A 192 21.74 11.79 10.73
C THR A 192 20.77 10.83 11.43
N LEU A 193 20.61 10.99 12.75
CA LEU A 193 19.71 10.12 13.52
C LEU A 193 18.25 10.40 13.20
N ASN A 194 17.86 11.66 13.05
CA ASN A 194 16.48 12.01 12.68
C ASN A 194 16.13 11.53 11.27
N THR A 195 17.03 11.68 10.30
CA THR A 195 16.82 11.21 8.93
C THR A 195 16.77 9.69 8.88
N PHE A 196 17.63 9.00 9.66
CA PHE A 196 17.55 7.55 9.84
C PHE A 196 16.20 7.09 10.42
N LEU A 197 15.70 7.75 11.47
CA LEU A 197 14.42 7.41 12.10
C LEU A 197 13.26 7.59 11.11
N ALA A 198 13.28 8.68 10.35
CA ALA A 198 12.27 8.98 9.34
C ALA A 198 12.30 7.95 8.21
N PHE A 199 13.47 7.74 7.60
CA PHE A 199 13.68 6.76 6.53
C PHE A 199 13.27 5.36 6.98
N SER A 200 13.74 4.92 8.15
CA SER A 200 13.46 3.57 8.63
C SER A 200 12.00 3.34 8.97
N SER A 201 11.32 4.35 9.51
CA SER A 201 9.89 4.26 9.78
C SER A 201 9.09 4.23 8.47
N ALA A 202 9.47 5.05 7.49
CA ALA A 202 8.83 5.09 6.18
C ALA A 202 9.07 3.79 5.40
N GLN A 203 10.29 3.24 5.42
CA GLN A 203 10.63 1.98 4.77
C GLN A 203 9.84 0.80 5.36
N GLN A 204 9.70 0.72 6.70
CA GLN A 204 8.87 -0.30 7.34
C GLN A 204 7.41 -0.20 6.89
N GLN A 205 6.86 1.01 6.82
CA GLN A 205 5.50 1.24 6.33
C GLN A 205 5.36 0.86 4.86
N PHE A 206 6.33 1.22 4.02
CA PHE A 206 6.37 0.86 2.61
C PHE A 206 6.37 -0.67 2.45
N LEU A 207 7.28 -1.39 3.11
CA LEU A 207 7.31 -2.85 3.07
C LEU A 207 6.01 -3.48 3.54
N MET A 208 5.39 -2.93 4.59
CA MET A 208 4.09 -3.40 5.06
C MET A 208 2.97 -3.16 4.05
N THR A 209 2.98 -2.06 3.30
CA THR A 209 1.93 -1.70 2.32
C THR A 209 2.10 -2.42 0.99
N PHE A 210 3.33 -2.69 0.56
CA PHE A 210 3.62 -3.33 -0.72
C PHE A 210 3.98 -4.80 -0.51
N GLU A 211 5.26 -5.14 -0.37
CA GLU A 211 5.74 -6.53 -0.44
C GLU A 211 5.08 -7.46 0.59
N LEU A 212 4.90 -7.00 1.83
CA LEU A 212 4.31 -7.84 2.87
C LEU A 212 2.79 -7.93 2.74
N GLU A 213 2.11 -6.91 2.20
CA GLU A 213 0.67 -6.96 1.94
C GLU A 213 0.34 -8.06 0.95
N GLU A 214 1.08 -8.14 -0.16
CA GLU A 214 0.99 -9.20 -1.17
C GLU A 214 1.02 -10.60 -0.55
N ILE A 215 1.95 -10.82 0.38
CA ILE A 215 2.12 -12.10 1.07
C ILE A 215 0.89 -12.44 1.91
N VAL A 216 0.32 -11.45 2.61
CA VAL A 216 -0.88 -11.64 3.43
C VAL A 216 -2.08 -11.99 2.57
N ILE A 217 -2.28 -11.28 1.45
CA ILE A 217 -3.38 -11.55 0.51
C ILE A 217 -3.27 -12.97 -0.02
N GLU A 218 -2.11 -13.35 -0.54
CA GLU A 218 -1.90 -14.68 -1.09
C GLU A 218 -2.10 -15.81 -0.07
N LYS A 219 -1.58 -15.63 1.15
CA LYS A 219 -1.78 -16.61 2.24
C LYS A 219 -3.27 -16.74 2.60
N LEU A 220 -4.01 -15.63 2.60
CA LEU A 220 -5.46 -15.62 2.84
C LEU A 220 -6.21 -16.38 1.74
N ILE A 221 -5.94 -16.09 0.47
CA ILE A 221 -6.61 -16.71 -0.68
C ILE A 221 -6.30 -18.21 -0.74
N ARG A 222 -5.05 -18.63 -0.48
CA ARG A 222 -4.70 -20.06 -0.32
C ARG A 222 -5.53 -20.73 0.76
N GLY A 223 -5.71 -20.07 1.91
CA GLY A 223 -6.57 -20.55 2.98
C GLY A 223 -8.00 -20.80 2.51
N PHE A 224 -8.55 -19.88 1.71
CA PHE A 224 -9.87 -20.07 1.09
C PHE A 224 -9.89 -21.16 0.04
N TYR A 225 -8.87 -21.24 -0.81
CA TYR A 225 -8.74 -22.27 -1.84
C TYR A 225 -8.78 -23.68 -1.22
N VAL A 226 -7.98 -23.92 -0.17
CA VAL A 226 -7.90 -25.22 0.51
C VAL A 226 -9.20 -25.57 1.24
N ARG A 227 -9.82 -24.61 1.94
CA ARG A 227 -11.00 -24.88 2.79
C ARG A 227 -12.32 -24.90 2.03
N HIS A 228 -12.46 -24.06 1.00
CA HIS A 228 -13.73 -23.80 0.35
C HIS A 228 -13.76 -24.20 -1.13
N LYS A 229 -12.63 -24.61 -1.71
CA LYS A 229 -12.50 -24.97 -3.14
C LYS A 229 -13.02 -23.86 -4.04
N LEU A 230 -12.25 -22.77 -4.13
CA LEU A 230 -12.59 -21.61 -4.97
C LEU A 230 -12.98 -22.05 -6.39
N VAL A 231 -14.10 -21.52 -6.87
CA VAL A 231 -14.60 -21.76 -8.23
C VAL A 231 -13.78 -20.93 -9.22
N ASN A 232 -13.59 -21.46 -10.44
CA ASN A 232 -12.83 -20.83 -11.54
C ASN A 232 -11.39 -20.42 -11.20
N VAL A 233 -10.74 -21.15 -10.29
CA VAL A 233 -9.32 -21.01 -9.99
C VAL A 233 -8.57 -22.21 -10.54
N SER A 234 -7.51 -21.96 -11.31
CA SER A 234 -6.65 -23.02 -11.81
C SER A 234 -5.72 -23.54 -10.71
N PRO A 235 -5.44 -24.85 -10.62
CA PRO A 235 -4.44 -25.38 -9.69
C PRO A 235 -3.05 -24.75 -9.87
N ALA A 236 -2.72 -24.28 -11.09
CA ALA A 236 -1.47 -23.59 -11.38
C ALA A 236 -1.32 -22.28 -10.57
N GLU A 237 -2.42 -21.69 -10.14
CA GLU A 237 -2.45 -20.44 -9.38
C GLU A 237 -1.95 -20.62 -7.95
N PHE A 238 -2.18 -21.80 -7.37
CA PHE A 238 -1.62 -22.12 -6.06
C PHE A 238 -0.08 -22.15 -6.11
N GLU A 239 0.51 -22.67 -7.18
CA GLU A 239 1.96 -22.69 -7.39
C GLU A 239 2.50 -21.30 -7.78
N ARG A 240 1.76 -20.52 -8.58
CA ARG A 240 2.08 -19.11 -8.87
C ARG A 240 2.15 -18.31 -7.57
N SER A 241 1.12 -18.45 -6.72
CA SER A 241 1.02 -17.86 -5.40
C SER A 241 2.23 -18.20 -4.52
N THR A 242 2.68 -19.46 -4.51
CA THR A 242 3.91 -19.87 -3.78
C THR A 242 5.11 -19.04 -4.22
N ARG A 243 5.37 -18.97 -5.54
CA ARG A 243 6.52 -18.23 -6.08
C ARG A 243 6.41 -16.73 -5.84
N TYR A 244 5.20 -16.19 -5.96
CA TYR A 244 4.92 -14.78 -5.75
C TYR A 244 5.17 -14.35 -4.30
N MET A 245 4.65 -15.12 -3.32
CA MET A 245 4.95 -14.90 -1.90
C MET A 245 6.45 -15.01 -1.59
N GLN A 246 7.15 -15.99 -2.17
CA GLN A 246 8.60 -16.14 -1.97
C GLN A 246 9.37 -14.93 -2.49
N ARG A 247 9.06 -14.49 -3.71
CA ARG A 247 9.70 -13.32 -4.33
C ARG A 247 9.49 -12.06 -3.49
N ASN A 248 8.26 -11.82 -3.03
CA ASN A 248 7.95 -10.66 -2.19
C ASN A 248 8.61 -10.77 -0.80
N ALA A 249 8.67 -11.97 -0.21
CA ALA A 249 9.40 -12.20 1.03
C ALA A 249 10.90 -11.94 0.86
N ASP A 250 11.50 -12.37 -0.25
CA ASP A 250 12.92 -12.12 -0.53
C ASP A 250 13.24 -10.64 -0.71
N LYS A 251 12.39 -9.91 -1.45
CA LYS A 251 12.50 -8.45 -1.57
C LYS A 251 12.41 -7.76 -0.21
N ALA A 252 11.41 -8.12 0.61
CA ALA A 252 11.26 -7.54 1.94
C ALA A 252 12.44 -7.86 2.86
N LEU A 253 12.91 -9.12 2.88
CA LEU A 253 14.05 -9.54 3.70
C LEU A 253 15.36 -8.86 3.28
N ALA A 254 15.59 -8.63 1.99
CA ALA A 254 16.76 -7.89 1.52
C ALA A 254 16.78 -6.46 2.08
N ASN A 255 15.64 -5.76 2.01
CA ASN A 255 15.50 -4.41 2.57
C ASN A 255 15.66 -4.41 4.09
N LEU A 256 14.99 -5.31 4.81
CA LEU A 256 15.07 -5.40 6.28
C LEU A 256 16.48 -5.72 6.78
N ARG A 257 17.24 -6.56 6.06
CA ARG A 257 18.65 -6.83 6.38
C ARG A 257 19.53 -5.59 6.20
N ALA A 258 19.35 -4.84 5.11
CA ALA A 258 20.08 -3.59 4.90
C ALA A 258 19.79 -2.56 6.01
N MET A 259 18.53 -2.48 6.45
CA MET A 259 18.13 -1.64 7.58
C MET A 259 18.73 -2.12 8.91
N ASN A 260 18.74 -3.43 9.17
CA ASN A 260 19.35 -3.98 10.38
C ASN A 260 20.86 -3.72 10.43
N ASN A 261 21.57 -3.81 9.30
CA ASN A 261 22.98 -3.40 9.25
C ASN A 261 23.15 -1.92 9.62
N SER A 262 22.28 -1.05 9.09
CA SER A 262 22.29 0.38 9.42
C SER A 262 21.97 0.62 10.91
N CYS A 263 21.04 -0.15 11.48
CA CYS A 263 20.72 -0.14 12.91
C CYS A 263 21.93 -0.47 13.80
N GLU A 264 22.67 -1.53 13.46
CA GLU A 264 23.85 -1.94 14.23
C GLU A 264 24.95 -0.88 14.15
N GLU A 265 25.23 -0.34 12.96
CA GLU A 265 26.23 0.72 12.78
C GLU A 265 25.83 1.99 13.55
N ILE A 266 24.56 2.39 13.50
CA ILE A 266 24.06 3.56 14.24
C ILE A 266 24.15 3.34 15.74
N LYS A 267 23.66 2.21 16.26
CA LYS A 267 23.73 1.88 17.69
C LYS A 267 25.18 1.88 18.18
N ALA A 268 26.12 1.34 17.40
CA ALA A 268 27.55 1.34 17.72
C ALA A 268 28.17 2.74 17.72
N SER A 269 27.59 3.70 17.00
CA SER A 269 28.04 5.10 16.97
C SER A 269 27.51 5.97 18.12
N LEU A 270 26.59 5.44 18.94
CA LEU A 270 25.98 6.14 20.07
C LEU A 270 26.72 5.84 21.37
N GLY A 271 27.00 6.89 22.15
CA GLY A 271 27.60 6.83 23.47
C GLY A 271 26.59 7.04 24.61
N PRO A 272 27.02 6.91 25.88
CA PRO A 272 26.17 7.13 27.05
C PRO A 272 25.49 8.50 27.10
N GLU A 273 26.13 9.53 26.54
CA GLU A 273 25.64 10.90 26.44
C GLU A 273 24.42 11.05 25.50
N ASP A 274 24.17 10.07 24.62
CA ASP A 274 23.08 10.10 23.65
C ASP A 274 21.80 9.44 24.17
N GLY A 275 21.64 9.25 25.48
CA GLY A 275 20.52 8.49 26.07
C GLY A 275 19.13 8.93 25.59
N ALA A 276 18.94 10.23 25.31
CA ALA A 276 17.70 10.76 24.75
C ALA A 276 17.41 10.32 23.29
N LEU A 277 18.45 10.04 22.51
CA LEU A 277 18.39 9.61 21.10
C LEU A 277 18.42 8.07 20.97
N LEU A 278 18.97 7.38 21.97
CA LEU A 278 19.09 5.92 21.96
C LEU A 278 17.72 5.22 22.00
N ALA A 279 16.77 5.72 22.80
CA ALA A 279 15.45 5.13 22.93
C ALA A 279 14.66 5.08 21.59
N PRO A 280 14.51 6.18 20.82
CA PRO A 280 13.81 6.13 19.54
C PRO A 280 14.54 5.28 18.49
N VAL A 281 15.88 5.33 18.43
CA VAL A 281 16.68 4.47 17.54
C VAL A 281 16.46 2.99 17.87
N THR A 282 16.55 2.63 19.15
CA THR A 282 16.30 1.26 19.61
C THR A 282 14.92 0.78 19.21
N LYS A 283 13.88 1.59 19.46
CA LYS A 283 12.50 1.26 19.09
C LYS A 283 12.33 0.97 17.59
N VAL A 284 12.90 1.82 16.73
CA VAL A 284 12.81 1.63 15.26
C VAL A 284 13.53 0.35 14.84
N CYS A 285 14.72 0.11 15.38
CA CYS A 285 15.54 -1.06 15.06
C CYS A 285 14.96 -2.38 15.55
N ASP A 286 14.33 -2.38 16.74
CA ASP A 286 13.61 -3.53 17.25
C ASP A 286 12.42 -3.85 16.33
N GLY A 287 11.73 -2.83 15.82
CA GLY A 287 10.68 -2.98 14.80
C GLY A 287 11.16 -3.62 13.50
N VAL A 288 12.32 -3.20 12.97
CA VAL A 288 12.96 -3.83 11.79
C VAL A 288 13.29 -5.29 12.07
N THR A 289 13.89 -5.57 13.23
CA THR A 289 14.26 -6.93 13.64
C THR A 289 13.03 -7.83 13.77
N ASP A 290 11.96 -7.33 14.37
CA ASP A 290 10.70 -8.05 14.52
C ASP A 290 10.02 -8.34 13.18
N LEU A 291 10.00 -7.36 12.27
CA LEU A 291 9.51 -7.56 10.91
C LEU A 291 10.35 -8.59 10.14
N GLN A 292 11.68 -8.53 10.23
CA GLN A 292 12.57 -9.51 9.58
C GLN A 292 12.27 -10.91 10.09
N ARG A 293 12.29 -11.10 11.42
CA ARG A 293 12.04 -12.39 12.06
C ARG A 293 10.66 -12.96 11.70
N THR A 294 9.64 -12.12 11.69
CA THR A 294 8.28 -12.51 11.30
C THR A 294 8.23 -12.95 9.84
N THR A 295 8.90 -12.20 8.95
CA THR A 295 8.98 -12.51 7.52
C THR A 295 9.75 -13.80 7.25
N GLU A 296 10.85 -14.06 7.96
CA GLU A 296 11.61 -15.32 7.86
C GLU A 296 10.77 -16.52 8.29
N LYS A 297 10.04 -16.40 9.41
CA LYS A 297 9.11 -17.45 9.88
C LYS A 297 8.02 -17.73 8.85
N LEU A 298 7.42 -16.67 8.30
CA LEU A 298 6.37 -16.81 7.29
C LEU A 298 6.93 -17.49 6.03
N LYS A 299 8.06 -17.02 5.50
CA LYS A 299 8.73 -17.63 4.33
C LYS A 299 9.02 -19.12 4.56
N ALA A 300 9.52 -19.49 5.74
CA ALA A 300 9.78 -20.88 6.10
C ALA A 300 8.49 -21.71 6.16
N SER A 301 7.38 -21.14 6.65
CA SER A 301 6.09 -21.83 6.71
C SER A 301 5.46 -22.04 5.33
N THR A 302 5.62 -21.08 4.40
CA THR A 302 5.14 -21.16 3.03
C THR A 302 5.85 -22.26 2.23
N LEU A 303 7.09 -22.60 2.62
CA LEU A 303 7.92 -23.63 1.99
C LEU A 303 7.65 -25.05 2.51
N ARG A 304 6.95 -25.21 3.64
CA ARG A 304 6.59 -26.53 4.17
C ARG A 304 5.31 -26.99 3.47
N LYS A 305 5.46 -27.95 2.55
CA LYS A 305 4.37 -28.70 1.94
C LYS A 305 3.68 -29.60 2.97
#